data_AF-A0A943CJJ6-F1
#
_entry.id   AF-A0A943CJJ6-F1
#
_cell.length_a   1.000
_cell.length_b   1.000
_cell.length_c   1.000
_cell.angle_alpha   90.00
_cell.angle_beta   90.00
_cell.angle_gamma   90.00
#
_symmetry.space_group_name_H-M   'P 1'
#
loop_
_entity.id
_entity.type
_entity.pdbx_description
1 polymer ?
#
loop_
_entity_poly.entity_id
_entity_poly.type
_entity_poly.pdbx_seq_one_letter_code
_entity_poly.pdbx_strand_id
1 'polypeptide(L)'
;MSIAFRITLIIVSVFTLLYMCKKVKQEKLQIEYSIFWTLFAIMLVLFSIFPQIADWMSELVGVYSTTNFIFLLIIFILLVKCFQLTMDISKLDNKVKELVQKIAIDEKEKREQK
;
A
#
# COMPACT_ATOMS: atom_id res chain seq x y z
N MET A 1 15.35 -3.56 -23.81
CA MET A 1 14.73 -4.32 -22.70
C MET A 1 14.87 -5.81 -22.95
N SER A 2 15.58 -6.54 -22.07
CA SER A 2 15.72 -8.00 -22.21
C SER A 2 14.38 -8.69 -21.95
N ILE A 3 14.03 -9.67 -22.79
CA ILE A 3 12.82 -10.51 -22.66
C ILE A 3 12.71 -11.13 -21.27
N ALA A 4 13.84 -11.45 -20.64
CA ALA A 4 13.91 -11.96 -19.28
C ALA A 4 13.28 -11.01 -18.25
N PHE A 5 13.50 -9.69 -18.35
CA PHE A 5 12.90 -8.70 -17.45
C PHE A 5 11.38 -8.64 -17.60
N ARG A 6 10.90 -8.79 -18.83
CA ARG A 6 9.47 -8.79 -19.17
C ARG A 6 8.76 -10.01 -18.57
N ILE A 7 9.38 -11.19 -18.70
CA ILE A 7 8.86 -12.45 -18.13
C ILE A 7 8.84 -12.39 -16.61
N THR A 8 9.92 -11.90 -15.97
CA THR A 8 9.97 -11.76 -14.51
C THR A 8 8.89 -10.80 -13.99
N LEU A 9 8.65 -9.67 -14.67
CA LEU A 9 7.58 -8.74 -14.29
C LEU A 9 6.19 -9.36 -14.40
N ILE A 10 5.93 -10.14 -15.45
CA ILE A 10 4.65 -10.84 -15.63
C ILE A 10 4.46 -11.88 -14.51
N ILE A 11 5.49 -12.67 -14.18
CA ILE A 11 5.44 -13.67 -13.11
C ILE A 11 5.17 -13.00 -11.76
N VAL A 12 5.91 -11.94 -11.43
CA VAL A 12 5.75 -11.21 -10.16
C VAL A 12 4.36 -10.55 -10.09
N SER A 13 3.87 -9.97 -11.18
CA SER A 13 2.51 -9.40 -11.27
C SER A 13 1.43 -10.44 -11.00
N VAL A 14 1.47 -11.57 -11.70
CA VAL A 14 0.49 -12.66 -11.55
C VAL A 14 0.55 -13.24 -10.13
N PHE A 15 1.75 -13.42 -9.59
CA PHE A 15 1.93 -13.90 -8.22
C PHE A 15 1.36 -12.92 -7.19
N THR A 16 1.61 -11.62 -7.36
CA THR A 16 1.09 -10.57 -6.47
C THR A 16 -0.44 -10.52 -6.53
N LEU A 17 -1.02 -10.67 -7.73
CA LEU A 17 -2.46 -10.68 -7.95
C LEU A 17 -3.13 -11.92 -7.32
N LEU A 18 -2.52 -13.11 -7.46
CA LEU A 18 -3.00 -14.33 -6.81
C LEU A 18 -2.89 -14.25 -5.28
N TYR A 19 -1.79 -13.71 -4.76
CA TYR A 19 -1.61 -13.48 -3.32
C TYR A 19 -2.68 -12.52 -2.78
N MET A 20 -2.96 -11.44 -3.51
CA MET A 20 -3.98 -10.46 -3.16
C MET A 20 -5.39 -11.07 -3.18
N CYS A 21 -5.74 -11.81 -4.24
CA CYS A 21 -7.04 -12.51 -4.33
C CYS A 21 -7.24 -13.51 -3.19
N LYS A 22 -6.18 -14.21 -2.76
CA LYS A 22 -6.24 -15.10 -1.59
C LYS A 22 -6.47 -14.32 -0.30
N LYS A 23 -5.75 -13.20 -0.09
CA LYS A 23 -5.90 -12.37 1.11
C LYS A 23 -7.27 -11.70 1.22
N VAL A 24 -7.85 -11.27 0.10
CA VAL A 24 -9.21 -10.68 0.03
C VAL A 24 -10.29 -11.69 0.44
N LYS A 25 -10.09 -12.98 0.16
CA LYS A 25 -11.10 -14.01 0.43
C LYS A 25 -11.06 -14.55 1.86
N GLN A 26 -9.98 -14.30 2.61
CA GLN A 26 -9.75 -14.95 3.90
C GLN A 26 -10.12 -14.12 5.13
N GLU A 27 -10.21 -12.79 5.03
CA GLU A 27 -10.42 -11.95 6.20
C GLU A 27 -11.31 -10.76 5.86
N LYS A 28 -12.20 -10.38 6.77
CA LYS A 28 -12.96 -9.12 6.79
C LYS A 28 -12.03 -7.89 6.95
N LEU A 29 -10.88 -7.87 6.29
CA LEU A 29 -9.95 -6.75 6.30
C LEU A 29 -10.49 -5.69 5.36
N GLN A 30 -10.92 -4.60 5.98
CA GLN A 30 -11.44 -3.36 5.41
C GLN A 30 -11.07 -3.18 3.94
N ILE A 31 -12.12 -3.17 3.11
CA ILE A 31 -12.12 -2.99 1.65
C ILE A 31 -11.17 -1.86 1.18
N GLU A 32 -10.97 -0.85 2.03
CA GLU A 32 -10.08 0.29 1.83
C GLU A 32 -8.60 -0.06 1.60
N TYR A 33 -8.05 -1.05 2.32
CA TYR A 33 -6.64 -1.44 2.16
C TYR A 33 -6.38 -2.29 0.91
N SER A 34 -7.39 -3.06 0.48
CA SER A 34 -7.29 -3.91 -0.71
C SER A 34 -7.43 -3.13 -2.01
N ILE A 35 -8.24 -2.06 -2.03
CA ILE A 35 -8.39 -1.17 -3.20
C ILE A 35 -7.05 -0.61 -3.66
N PHE A 36 -6.20 -0.16 -2.74
CA PHE A 36 -4.90 0.40 -3.13
C PHE A 36 -3.99 -0.61 -3.81
N TRP A 37 -3.89 -1.81 -3.25
CA TRP A 37 -3.06 -2.87 -3.81
C TRP A 37 -3.61 -3.39 -5.14
N THR A 38 -4.94 -3.43 -5.29
CA THR A 38 -5.59 -3.72 -6.58
C THR A 38 -5.27 -2.65 -7.62
N LEU A 39 -5.39 -1.36 -7.27
CA LEU A 39 -4.99 -0.24 -8.15
C LEU A 39 -3.51 -0.30 -8.52
N PHE A 40 -2.65 -0.61 -7.55
CA PHE A 40 -1.22 -0.76 -7.76
C PHE A 40 -0.89 -1.92 -8.71
N ALA A 41 -1.55 -3.07 -8.58
CA ALA A 41 -1.41 -4.19 -9.50
C ALA A 41 -1.87 -3.82 -10.92
N ILE A 42 -3.00 -3.11 -11.06
CA ILE A 42 -3.48 -2.62 -12.36
C ILE A 42 -2.49 -1.64 -12.99
N MET A 43 -1.92 -0.73 -12.20
CA MET A 43 -0.90 0.23 -12.66
C MET A 43 0.36 -0.49 -13.16
N LEU A 44 0.81 -1.54 -12.45
CA LEU A 44 1.94 -2.37 -12.90
C LEU A 44 1.64 -3.12 -14.20
N VAL A 45 0.43 -3.68 -14.35
CA VAL A 45 0.01 -4.33 -15.59
C VAL A 45 -0.02 -3.34 -16.75
N LEU A 46 -0.54 -2.13 -16.54
CA LEU A 46 -0.55 -1.06 -17.54
C LEU A 46 0.87 -0.70 -18.01
N PHE A 47 1.82 -0.51 -17.08
CA PHE A 47 3.21 -0.27 -17.45
C PHE A 47 3.88 -1.47 -18.14
N SER A 48 3.47 -2.70 -17.81
CA SER A 48 3.97 -3.91 -18.46
C SER A 48 3.50 -4.04 -19.92
N ILE A 49 2.25 -3.66 -20.20
CA ILE A 49 1.66 -3.68 -21.54
C ILE A 49 2.17 -2.50 -22.38
N PHE A 50 2.28 -1.31 -21.78
CA PHE A 50 2.70 -0.08 -22.45
C PHE A 50 4.00 0.52 -21.85
N PRO A 51 5.17 -0.09 -22.13
CA PRO A 51 6.45 0.43 -21.66
C PRO A 51 6.81 1.79 -22.29
N GLN A 52 6.27 2.11 -23.48
CA GLN A 52 6.51 3.39 -24.17
C GLN A 52 6.13 4.62 -23.34
N ILE A 53 5.09 4.52 -22.49
CA ILE A 53 4.68 5.62 -21.61
C ILE A 53 5.72 5.83 -20.51
N ALA A 54 6.26 4.74 -19.96
CA ALA A 54 7.32 4.80 -18.97
C ALA A 54 8.65 5.27 -19.59
N ASP A 55 8.96 4.86 -20.83
CA ASP A 55 10.15 5.29 -21.57
C ASP A 55 10.13 6.81 -21.74
N TRP A 56 9.02 7.36 -22.24
CA TRP A 56 8.84 8.79 -22.46
C TRP A 56 8.94 9.61 -21.16
N MET A 57 8.33 9.11 -20.08
CA MET A 57 8.45 9.74 -18.76
C MET A 57 9.88 9.65 -18.21
N SER A 58 10.60 8.55 -18.47
CA SER A 58 11.98 8.38 -18.01
C SER A 58 12.95 9.33 -18.71
N GLU A 59 12.77 9.59 -20.00
CA GLU A 59 13.53 10.61 -20.74
C GLU A 59 13.26 12.02 -20.20
N LEU A 60 12.01 12.33 -19.86
CA LEU A 60 11.60 13.63 -19.34
C LEU A 60 12.16 13.90 -17.94
N VAL A 61 12.26 12.85 -17.11
CA VAL A 61 12.87 12.90 -15.76
C VAL A 61 14.40 12.77 -15.82
N GLY A 62 14.98 12.39 -16.97
CA GLY A 62 16.43 12.25 -17.15
C GLY A 62 17.02 10.95 -16.57
N VAL A 63 16.21 9.89 -16.44
CA VAL A 63 16.65 8.60 -15.88
C VAL A 63 17.17 7.70 -17.00
N TYR A 64 18.40 7.21 -16.87
CA TYR A 64 19.09 6.38 -17.88
C TYR A 64 18.37 5.08 -18.30
N SER A 65 17.45 4.57 -17.48
CA SER A 65 16.74 3.33 -17.75
C SER A 65 15.32 3.39 -17.22
N THR A 66 14.37 3.01 -18.07
CA THR A 66 12.94 2.87 -17.77
C THR A 66 12.69 1.99 -16.55
N THR A 67 13.52 0.96 -16.36
CA THR A 67 13.49 0.09 -15.19
C THR A 67 13.74 0.89 -13.91
N ASN A 68 14.73 1.79 -13.92
CA ASN A 68 15.06 2.62 -12.76
C ASN A 68 13.93 3.61 -12.44
N PHE A 69 13.27 4.15 -13.46
CA PHE A 69 12.09 5.01 -13.27
C PHE A 69 10.95 4.24 -12.59
N ILE A 70 10.65 3.02 -13.04
CA ILE A 70 9.63 2.16 -12.41
C ILE A 70 10.01 1.86 -10.96
N PHE A 71 11.27 1.54 -10.67
CA PHE A 71 11.74 1.34 -9.29
C PHE A 71 11.54 2.56 -8.42
N LEU A 72 11.93 3.75 -8.90
CA LEU A 72 11.76 5.00 -8.17
C LEU A 72 10.27 5.26 -7.87
N LEU A 73 9.40 5.03 -8.86
CA LEU A 73 7.96 5.20 -8.72
C LEU A 73 7.37 4.23 -7.67
N ILE A 74 7.78 2.96 -7.68
CA ILE A 74 7.35 1.97 -6.69
C ILE A 74 7.82 2.35 -5.28
N ILE A 75 9.08 2.76 -5.12
CA ILE A 75 9.64 3.20 -3.83
C ILE A 75 8.88 4.43 -3.32
N PHE A 76 8.58 5.39 -4.19
CA PHE A 76 7.81 6.57 -3.84
C PHE A 76 6.40 6.22 -3.35
N ILE A 77 5.69 5.34 -4.08
CA ILE A 77 4.37 4.84 -3.70
C ILE A 77 4.43 4.12 -2.34
N LEU A 78 5.46 3.28 -2.12
CA LEU A 78 5.68 2.59 -0.85
C LEU A 78 5.91 3.57 0.31
N LEU A 79 6.66 4.64 0.08
CA LEU A 79 6.91 5.69 1.06
C LEU A 79 5.62 6.38 1.49
N VAL A 80 4.79 6.79 0.53
CA VAL A 80 3.46 7.37 0.79
C VAL A 80 2.60 6.39 1.58
N LYS A 81 2.68 5.10 1.25
CA LYS A 81 1.94 4.07 1.99
C LYS A 81 2.42 3.88 3.42
N CYS A 82 3.72 3.85 3.62
CA CYS A 82 4.32 3.78 4.94
C CYS A 82 3.82 4.95 5.79
N PHE A 83 3.80 6.15 5.22
CA PHE A 83 3.27 7.34 5.88
C PHE A 83 1.79 7.23 6.24
N GLN A 84 0.93 6.77 5.31
CA GLN A 84 -0.48 6.52 5.61
C GLN A 84 -0.66 5.52 6.76
N LEU A 85 0.13 4.45 6.76
CA LEU A 85 0.11 3.41 7.80
C LEU A 85 0.52 4.00 9.16
N THR A 86 1.56 4.85 9.19
CA THR A 86 1.95 5.58 10.40
C THR A 86 0.83 6.49 10.91
N MET A 87 0.13 7.21 10.02
CA MET A 87 -1.01 8.05 10.42
C MET A 87 -2.16 7.23 11.00
N ASP A 88 -2.48 6.09 10.40
CA ASP A 88 -3.55 5.21 10.88
C ASP A 88 -3.22 4.62 12.26
N ILE A 89 -1.96 4.20 12.46
CA ILE A 89 -1.47 3.76 13.77
C ILE A 89 -1.58 4.90 14.79
N SER A 90 -1.21 6.13 14.42
CA SER A 90 -1.30 7.28 15.32
C SER A 90 -2.75 7.59 15.74
N LYS A 91 -3.70 7.51 14.81
CA LYS A 91 -5.14 7.64 15.12
C LYS A 91 -5.62 6.52 16.04
N LEU A 92 -5.15 5.30 15.83
CA LEU A 92 -5.51 4.16 16.67
C LEU A 92 -4.98 4.33 18.09
N ASP A 93 -3.72 4.75 18.24
CA ASP A 93 -3.12 5.03 19.55
C ASP A 93 -3.89 6.11 20.33
N ASN A 94 -4.31 7.19 19.67
CA ASN A 94 -5.15 8.22 20.29
C ASN A 94 -6.52 7.67 20.74
N LYS A 95 -7.18 6.86 19.90
CA LYS A 95 -8.46 6.23 20.29
C LYS A 95 -8.31 5.29 21.49
N VAL A 96 -7.23 4.54 21.54
CA VAL A 96 -6.92 3.66 22.68
C VAL A 96 -6.71 4.49 23.94
N LYS A 97 -5.94 5.58 23.87
CA LYS A 97 -5.74 6.52 25.00
C LYS A 97 -7.05 7.11 25.50
N GLU A 98 -7.90 7.61 24.60
CA GLU A 98 -9.23 8.14 24.96
C GLU A 98 -10.10 7.08 25.64
N LEU A 99 -10.08 5.84 25.12
CA LEU A 99 -10.87 4.75 25.69
C LEU A 99 -10.39 4.38 27.09
N VAL A 100 -9.06 4.30 27.30
CA VAL A 100 -8.45 4.05 28.60
C VAL A 100 -8.81 5.17 29.59
N GLN A 101 -8.75 6.44 29.16
CA GLN A 101 -9.15 7.57 29.99
C GLN A 101 -10.63 7.53 30.38
N LYS A 102 -11.53 7.19 29.44
CA LYS A 102 -12.96 7.03 29.74
C LYS A 102 -13.21 5.93 30.77
N ILE A 103 -12.53 4.79 30.64
CA ILE A 103 -12.64 3.68 31.60
C ILE A 103 -12.15 4.11 32.99
N ALA A 104 -11.03 4.83 33.06
CA ALA A 104 -10.48 5.31 34.33
C ALA A 104 -11.41 6.31 35.05
N ILE A 105 -12.07 7.20 34.30
CA ILE A 105 -13.05 8.15 34.86
C ILE A 105 -14.30 7.39 35.34
N ASP A 106 -14.85 6.48 34.53
CA ASP A 106 -16.02 5.68 34.88
C ASP A 106 -15.78 4.80 36.12
N GLU A 107 -14.59 4.20 36.27
CA GLU A 107 -14.22 3.48 37.49
C GLU A 107 -14.12 4.38 38.72
N LYS A 108 -13.63 5.61 38.56
CA LYS A 108 -13.51 6.58 39.65
C LYS A 108 -14.90 7.02 40.14
N GLU A 109 -15.79 7.39 39.22
CA GLU A 109 -17.16 7.80 39.56
C GLU A 109 -17.93 6.67 40.27
N LYS A 110 -17.77 5.42 39.83
CA LYS A 110 -18.36 4.24 40.49
C LYS A 110 -17.84 4.01 41.90
N ARG A 111 -16.59 4.41 42.22
CA ARG A 111 -16.03 4.32 43.57
C ARG A 111 -16.55 5.43 44.48
N GLU A 112 -16.76 6.64 43.96
CA GLU A 112 -17.27 7.77 44.73
C GLU A 112 -18.78 7.65 45.05
N GLN A 113 -19.52 6.87 44.26
CA GLN A 113 -20.95 6.57 44.51
C GLN A 113 -21.19 5.42 45.52
N LYS A 114 -20.14 4.74 46.00
CA LYS A 114 -20.20 3.68 47.02
C LYS A 114 -19.74 4.19 48.37
#